data_AF-A0A942FHE3-F1
#
_entry.id   AF-A0A942FHE3-F1
#
_cell.length_a   1.000
_cell.length_b   1.000
_cell.length_c   1.000
_cell.angle_alpha   90.00
_cell.angle_beta   90.00
_cell.angle_gamma   90.00
#
_symmetry.space_group_name_H-M   'P 1'
#
loop_
_entity.id
_entity.type
_entity.pdbx_description
1 polymer ?
#
loop_
_entity_poly.entity_id
_entity_poly.type
_entity_poly.pdbx_seq_one_letter_code
_entity_poly.pdbx_strand_id
1 'polypeptide(L)'
;MRQKELRIALVCYGGVSLAVYMHGVTKELWKLAKASRIHHREEVLESGSEAVYRRLLGRIENHHSLRLKVLTDIVAGASAGGINGVFLAQAIHSGQSLEPLTELWLECADVDVLIDPDARPWSRMAKFWAMPLVYWLLKRPGNVISSTVAPETRSEVRSKLSRLIRSRWFEPPFGGLGFSRLLSEALDAMKAGGADKP
;
A
#
# COMPACT_ATOMS: atom_id res chain seq x y z
N MET A 1 -38.52 -0.83 -5.65
CA MET A 1 -37.12 -0.53 -5.28
C MET A 1 -36.19 -1.23 -6.26
N ARG A 2 -35.23 -0.52 -6.86
CA ARG A 2 -34.35 -1.06 -7.92
C ARG A 2 -33.01 -1.45 -7.30
N GLN A 3 -32.46 -2.60 -7.68
CA GLN A 3 -31.12 -3.01 -7.30
C GLN A 3 -30.17 -2.84 -8.49
N LYS A 4 -28.96 -2.32 -8.23
CA LYS A 4 -27.89 -2.22 -9.24
C LYS A 4 -26.54 -2.58 -8.64
N GLU A 5 -25.68 -3.14 -9.49
CA GLU A 5 -24.28 -3.38 -9.16
C GLU A 5 -23.42 -2.20 -9.64
N LEU A 6 -22.57 -1.68 -8.75
CA LEU A 6 -21.49 -0.76 -9.09
C LEU A 6 -20.19 -1.57 -9.11
N ARG A 7 -19.68 -1.82 -10.32
CA ARG A 7 -18.44 -2.56 -10.56
C ARG A 7 -17.29 -1.59 -10.78
N ILE A 8 -16.27 -1.70 -9.95
CA ILE A 8 -15.09 -0.86 -9.99
C ILE A 8 -13.96 -1.64 -10.66
N ALA A 9 -13.37 -1.05 -11.71
CA ALA A 9 -12.12 -1.50 -12.29
C ALA A 9 -10.98 -0.61 -11.75
N LEU A 10 -10.03 -1.21 -11.06
CA LEU A 10 -8.93 -0.53 -10.39
C LEU A 10 -7.61 -0.79 -11.12
N VAL A 11 -6.86 0.28 -11.40
CA VAL A 11 -5.48 0.20 -11.88
C VAL A 11 -4.54 0.84 -10.85
N CYS A 12 -3.68 0.04 -10.25
CA CYS A 12 -2.68 0.46 -9.28
C CYS A 12 -1.34 0.71 -9.97
N TYR A 13 -1.03 1.97 -10.23
CA TYR A 13 0.25 2.39 -10.81
C TYR A 13 1.40 2.19 -9.81
N GLY A 14 2.29 1.24 -10.11
CA GLY A 14 3.42 0.90 -9.26
C GLY A 14 4.40 2.04 -8.99
N GLY A 15 5.21 1.87 -7.93
CA GLY A 15 6.26 2.79 -7.53
C GLY A 15 6.51 2.71 -6.02
N VAL A 16 7.78 2.66 -5.60
CA VAL A 16 8.15 2.49 -4.18
C VAL A 16 7.59 3.61 -3.29
N SER A 17 7.59 4.87 -3.76
CA SER A 17 7.04 6.01 -3.01
C SER A 17 5.51 6.00 -2.89
N LEU A 18 4.81 5.19 -3.69
CA LEU A 18 3.35 5.14 -3.76
C LEU A 18 2.76 3.89 -3.14
N ALA A 19 3.57 2.95 -2.65
CA ALA A 19 3.12 1.67 -2.11
C ALA A 19 2.12 1.83 -0.96
N VAL A 20 2.44 2.67 0.02
CA VAL A 20 1.59 2.96 1.19
C VAL A 20 0.32 3.70 0.79
N TYR A 21 0.41 4.63 -0.17
CA TYR A 21 -0.74 5.34 -0.69
C TYR A 21 -1.73 4.40 -1.40
N MET A 22 -1.21 3.53 -2.28
CA MET A 22 -2.03 2.53 -2.96
C MET A 22 -2.68 1.57 -1.97
N HIS A 23 -1.96 1.15 -0.94
CA HIS A 23 -2.51 0.33 0.14
C HIS A 23 -3.72 1.00 0.81
N GLY A 24 -3.60 2.29 1.13
CA GLY A 24 -4.71 3.08 1.68
C GLY A 24 -5.93 3.09 0.76
N VAL A 25 -5.74 3.27 -0.55
CA VAL A 25 -6.82 3.22 -1.55
C VAL A 25 -7.45 1.83 -1.60
N THR A 26 -6.67 0.77 -1.68
CA THR A 26 -7.19 -0.61 -1.71
C THR A 26 -7.93 -0.97 -0.43
N LYS A 27 -7.45 -0.50 0.72
CA LYS A 27 -8.09 -0.69 2.03
C LYS A 27 -9.45 -0.01 2.10
N GLU A 28 -9.58 1.22 1.62
CA GLU A 28 -10.87 1.92 1.61
C GLU A 28 -11.85 1.32 0.59
N LEU A 29 -11.38 0.82 -0.57
CA LEU A 29 -12.21 0.07 -1.50
C LEU A 29 -12.71 -1.25 -0.90
N TRP A 30 -11.86 -1.95 -0.16
CA TRP A 30 -12.26 -3.15 0.58
C TRP A 30 -13.33 -2.84 1.63
N LYS A 31 -13.13 -1.77 2.42
CA LYS A 31 -14.11 -1.30 3.41
C LYS A 31 -15.44 -0.89 2.80
N LEU A 32 -15.43 -0.26 1.62
CA LEU A 32 -16.65 0.06 0.87
C LEU A 32 -17.40 -1.21 0.44
N ALA A 33 -16.70 -2.23 -0.06
CA ALA A 33 -17.30 -3.51 -0.41
C ALA A 33 -17.90 -4.21 0.83
N LYS A 34 -17.17 -4.21 1.97
CA LYS A 34 -17.67 -4.69 3.27
C LYS A 34 -18.93 -3.93 3.71
N ALA A 35 -18.89 -2.61 3.68
CA ALA A 35 -20.02 -1.76 4.03
C ALA A 35 -21.23 -2.02 3.14
N SER A 36 -21.01 -2.27 1.84
CA SER A 36 -22.08 -2.69 0.93
C SER A 36 -22.71 -4.00 1.37
N ARG A 37 -21.91 -5.04 1.65
CA ARG A 37 -22.43 -6.31 2.17
C ARG A 37 -23.24 -6.13 3.46
N ILE A 38 -22.71 -5.38 4.41
CA ILE A 38 -23.35 -5.10 5.71
C ILE A 38 -24.67 -4.35 5.53
N HIS A 39 -24.71 -3.38 4.62
CA HIS A 39 -25.94 -2.67 4.24
C HIS A 39 -26.99 -3.61 3.62
N HIS A 40 -26.56 -4.59 2.81
CA HIS A 40 -27.45 -5.62 2.25
C HIS A 40 -27.96 -6.62 3.28
N ARG A 41 -27.21 -6.85 4.36
CA ARG A 41 -27.63 -7.71 5.49
C ARG A 41 -28.42 -6.98 6.57
N GLU A 42 -28.58 -5.67 6.43
CA GLU A 42 -29.24 -4.81 7.42
C GLU A 42 -28.56 -4.85 8.80
N GLU A 43 -27.29 -5.25 8.81
CA GLU A 43 -26.44 -5.25 10.00
C GLU A 43 -26.03 -3.80 10.35
N VAL A 44 -25.74 -3.57 11.63
CA VAL A 44 -25.36 -2.25 12.15
C VAL A 44 -23.85 -2.20 12.38
N LEU A 45 -23.23 -1.13 11.89
CA LEU A 45 -21.85 -0.76 12.17
C LEU A 45 -21.87 0.62 12.83
N GLU A 46 -21.29 0.71 14.02
CA GLU A 46 -21.33 1.94 14.82
C GLU A 46 -20.14 2.86 14.54
N SER A 47 -18.99 2.33 14.12
CA SER A 47 -17.74 3.08 13.98
C SER A 47 -16.92 2.70 12.74
N GLY A 48 -15.87 3.46 12.45
CA GLY A 48 -14.95 3.22 11.32
C GLY A 48 -15.41 3.76 9.97
N SER A 49 -14.54 3.65 8.94
CA SER A 49 -14.88 4.07 7.57
C SER A 49 -16.06 3.28 7.02
N GLU A 50 -16.18 2.00 7.37
CA GLU A 50 -17.28 1.14 6.92
C GLU A 50 -18.64 1.70 7.32
N ALA A 51 -18.77 2.23 8.55
CA ALA A 51 -20.00 2.87 9.01
C ALA A 51 -20.34 4.12 8.19
N VAL A 52 -19.34 4.90 7.78
CA VAL A 52 -19.51 6.07 6.91
C VAL A 52 -20.04 5.63 5.53
N TYR A 53 -19.40 4.63 4.90
CA TYR A 53 -19.84 4.11 3.60
C TYR A 53 -21.24 3.47 3.67
N ARG A 54 -21.56 2.73 4.74
CA ARG A 54 -22.90 2.17 4.97
C ARG A 54 -23.95 3.27 5.03
N ARG A 55 -23.71 4.35 5.78
CA ARG A 55 -24.61 5.51 5.84
C ARG A 55 -24.79 6.18 4.48
N LEU A 56 -23.71 6.30 3.69
CA LEU A 56 -23.78 6.82 2.32
C LEU A 56 -24.66 5.94 1.43
N LEU A 57 -24.50 4.61 1.49
CA LEU A 57 -25.31 3.67 0.72
C LEU A 57 -26.79 3.73 1.12
N GLY A 58 -27.09 3.78 2.42
CA GLY A 58 -28.46 3.97 2.91
C GLY A 58 -29.07 5.30 2.47
N ARG A 59 -28.27 6.37 2.41
CA ARG A 59 -28.72 7.66 1.86
C ARG A 59 -29.08 7.53 0.38
N ILE A 60 -28.25 6.86 -0.43
CA ILE A 60 -28.54 6.64 -1.85
C ILE A 60 -29.83 5.83 -2.03
N GLU A 61 -30.02 4.78 -1.23
CA GLU A 61 -31.23 3.97 -1.26
C GLU A 61 -32.48 4.80 -0.92
N ASN A 62 -32.45 5.56 0.16
CA ASN A 62 -33.59 6.36 0.61
C ASN A 62 -33.96 7.47 -0.39
N HIS A 63 -32.95 8.16 -0.95
CA HIS A 63 -33.20 9.29 -1.86
C HIS A 63 -33.55 8.86 -3.30
N HIS A 64 -33.05 7.71 -3.76
CA HIS A 64 -33.18 7.30 -5.16
C HIS A 64 -33.93 5.99 -5.35
N SER A 65 -34.46 5.38 -4.28
CA SER A 65 -35.06 4.04 -4.30
C SER A 65 -34.14 3.00 -4.97
N LEU A 66 -32.83 3.16 -4.77
CA LEU A 66 -31.76 2.43 -5.45
C LEU A 66 -30.83 1.74 -4.44
N ARG A 67 -30.94 0.42 -4.36
CA ARG A 67 -30.06 -0.39 -3.53
C ARG A 67 -28.80 -0.76 -4.32
N LEU A 68 -27.66 -0.17 -3.97
CA LEU A 68 -26.38 -0.41 -4.63
C LEU A 68 -25.62 -1.57 -3.98
N LYS A 69 -25.16 -2.51 -4.80
CA LYS A 69 -24.14 -3.51 -4.43
C LYS A 69 -22.81 -3.08 -5.03
N VAL A 70 -21.82 -2.79 -4.21
CA VAL A 70 -20.51 -2.31 -4.67
C VAL A 70 -19.52 -3.47 -4.66
N LEU A 71 -18.79 -3.64 -5.75
CA LEU A 71 -17.73 -4.63 -5.88
C LEU A 71 -16.55 -4.07 -6.67
N THR A 72 -15.34 -4.44 -6.26
CA THR A 72 -14.15 -4.29 -7.10
C THR A 72 -14.05 -5.52 -7.98
N ASP A 73 -14.26 -5.34 -9.28
CA ASP A 73 -14.44 -6.45 -10.24
C ASP A 73 -13.15 -6.75 -11.00
N ILE A 74 -12.39 -5.72 -11.36
CA ILE A 74 -11.12 -5.85 -12.07
C ILE A 74 -10.04 -5.14 -11.28
N VAL A 75 -8.90 -5.80 -11.09
CA VAL A 75 -7.72 -5.22 -10.45
C VAL A 75 -6.51 -5.48 -11.35
N ALA A 76 -5.84 -4.41 -11.75
CA ALA A 76 -4.60 -4.45 -12.50
C ALA A 76 -3.52 -3.65 -11.77
N GLY A 77 -2.27 -4.10 -11.83
CA GLY A 77 -1.16 -3.39 -11.22
C GLY A 77 0.18 -4.03 -11.52
N ALA A 78 1.25 -3.26 -11.38
CA ALA A 78 2.63 -3.73 -11.56
C ALA A 78 3.48 -3.37 -10.34
N SER A 79 4.50 -4.19 -10.03
CA SER A 79 5.38 -4.00 -8.86
C SER A 79 4.55 -3.82 -7.56
N ALA A 80 4.78 -2.76 -6.79
CA ALA A 80 4.02 -2.44 -5.58
C ALA A 80 2.50 -2.35 -5.79
N GLY A 81 2.06 -1.91 -6.98
CA GLY A 81 0.63 -1.90 -7.32
C GLY A 81 0.06 -3.30 -7.52
N GLY A 82 0.85 -4.22 -8.08
CA GLY A 82 0.48 -5.62 -8.23
C GLY A 82 0.35 -6.32 -6.87
N ILE A 83 1.25 -6.02 -5.93
CA ILE A 83 1.20 -6.55 -4.57
C ILE A 83 -0.10 -6.12 -3.87
N ASN A 84 -0.38 -4.82 -3.83
CA ASN A 84 -1.65 -4.32 -3.24
C ASN A 84 -2.88 -4.93 -3.93
N GLY A 85 -2.80 -5.16 -5.24
CA GLY A 85 -3.86 -5.83 -6.00
C GLY A 85 -4.09 -7.28 -5.57
N VAL A 86 -3.03 -8.07 -5.37
CA VAL A 86 -3.12 -9.47 -4.91
C VAL A 86 -3.73 -9.54 -3.51
N PHE A 87 -3.30 -8.67 -2.59
CA PHE A 87 -3.83 -8.64 -1.23
C PHE A 87 -5.30 -8.17 -1.20
N LEU A 88 -5.66 -7.18 -2.01
CA LEU A 88 -7.06 -6.78 -2.17
C LEU A 88 -7.92 -7.94 -2.69
N ALA A 89 -7.45 -8.67 -3.71
CA ALA A 89 -8.14 -9.83 -4.24
C ALA A 89 -8.30 -10.93 -3.17
N GLN A 90 -7.26 -11.18 -2.37
CA GLN A 90 -7.31 -12.12 -1.26
C GLN A 90 -8.37 -11.69 -0.23
N ALA A 91 -8.37 -10.42 0.20
CA ALA A 91 -9.35 -9.91 1.16
C ALA A 91 -10.79 -10.01 0.63
N ILE A 92 -11.02 -9.69 -0.65
CA ILE A 92 -12.33 -9.83 -1.29
C ILE A 92 -12.78 -11.30 -1.31
N HIS A 93 -11.87 -12.21 -1.65
CA HIS A 93 -12.15 -13.64 -1.72
C HIS A 93 -12.47 -14.24 -0.35
N SER A 94 -11.66 -13.90 0.66
CA SER A 94 -11.68 -14.56 1.97
C SER A 94 -12.48 -13.84 3.03
N GLY A 95 -12.80 -12.56 2.85
CA GLY A 95 -13.40 -11.71 3.90
C GLY A 95 -12.39 -11.24 4.96
N GLN A 96 -11.09 -11.46 4.75
CA GLN A 96 -10.04 -11.11 5.72
C GLN A 96 -9.73 -9.62 5.78
N SER A 97 -9.08 -9.21 6.86
CA SER A 97 -8.57 -7.85 7.02
C SER A 97 -7.30 -7.60 6.20
N LEU A 98 -7.14 -6.38 5.71
CA LEU A 98 -5.89 -5.90 5.08
C LEU A 98 -4.90 -5.33 6.11
N GLU A 99 -5.19 -5.38 7.41
CA GLU A 99 -4.27 -4.84 8.43
C GLU A 99 -2.87 -5.45 8.43
N PRO A 100 -2.68 -6.77 8.24
CA PRO A 100 -1.33 -7.33 8.18
C PRO A 100 -0.48 -6.76 7.03
N LEU A 101 -1.13 -6.40 5.91
CA LEU A 101 -0.43 -5.69 4.84
C LEU A 101 -0.11 -4.23 5.23
N THR A 102 -0.92 -3.59 6.07
CA THR A 102 -0.59 -2.27 6.64
C THR A 102 0.69 -2.36 7.45
N GLU A 103 0.77 -3.33 8.36
CA GLU A 103 1.94 -3.57 9.21
C GLU A 103 3.18 -3.85 8.36
N LEU A 104 3.06 -4.76 7.39
CA LEU A 104 4.12 -5.04 6.42
C LEU A 104 4.59 -3.77 5.72
N TRP A 105 3.68 -2.93 5.22
CA TRP A 105 4.10 -1.69 4.54
C TRP A 105 4.75 -0.69 5.49
N LEU A 106 4.32 -0.61 6.75
CA LEU A 106 4.93 0.26 7.74
C LEU A 106 6.33 -0.23 8.15
N GLU A 107 6.50 -1.54 8.30
CA GLU A 107 7.78 -2.18 8.60
C GLU A 107 8.74 -2.16 7.40
N CYS A 108 8.24 -2.45 6.20
CA CYS A 108 9.02 -2.43 4.95
C CYS A 108 9.34 -1.02 4.45
N ALA A 109 8.51 -0.02 4.77
CA ALA A 109 8.84 1.38 4.51
C ALA A 109 10.04 1.84 5.33
N ASP A 110 10.39 1.11 6.39
CA ASP A 110 11.73 1.17 6.95
C ASP A 110 12.70 0.42 6.04
N VAL A 111 13.28 1.19 5.11
CA VAL A 111 14.31 0.77 4.14
C VAL A 111 15.47 0.00 4.79
N ASP A 112 15.62 0.01 6.12
CA ASP A 112 16.61 -0.78 6.86
C ASP A 112 16.34 -2.29 6.90
N VAL A 113 15.08 -2.74 6.92
CA VAL A 113 14.73 -4.16 7.14
C VAL A 113 14.87 -5.00 5.86
N LEU A 114 14.83 -4.34 4.70
CA LEU A 114 14.92 -4.97 3.38
C LEU A 114 16.34 -4.98 2.80
N ILE A 115 17.33 -4.46 3.53
CA ILE A 115 18.73 -4.56 3.16
C ILE A 115 19.22 -5.96 3.53
N ASP A 116 19.63 -6.71 2.51
CA ASP A 116 20.28 -8.01 2.65
C ASP A 116 21.39 -7.97 3.74
N PRO A 117 21.41 -8.87 4.73
CA PRO A 117 22.50 -8.94 5.71
C PRO A 117 23.89 -9.17 5.09
N ASP A 118 23.97 -9.70 3.86
CA ASP A 118 25.22 -9.78 3.07
C ASP A 118 25.59 -8.48 2.35
N ALA A 119 24.77 -7.42 2.46
CA ALA A 119 25.09 -6.08 1.99
C ALA A 119 26.02 -5.30 2.94
N ARG A 120 26.81 -5.98 3.79
CA ARG A 120 27.93 -5.36 4.52
C ARG A 120 29.06 -5.09 3.52
N PRO A 121 29.41 -3.81 3.25
CA PRO A 121 30.45 -3.50 2.28
C PRO A 121 31.80 -4.03 2.76
N TRP A 122 32.46 -4.87 1.97
CA TRP A 122 33.83 -5.34 2.26
C TRP A 122 34.84 -4.17 2.28
N SER A 123 34.53 -2.96 1.81
CA SER A 123 35.39 -1.80 2.08
C SER A 123 34.69 -0.45 1.94
N ARG A 124 35.08 0.50 2.80
CA ARG A 124 34.72 1.93 2.73
C ARG A 124 35.25 2.65 1.48
N MET A 125 36.03 1.95 0.64
CA MET A 125 36.84 2.55 -0.42
C MET A 125 36.20 2.45 -1.81
N ALA A 126 35.24 1.54 -2.01
CA ALA A 126 34.68 1.23 -3.34
C ALA A 126 33.72 2.29 -3.92
N LYS A 127 33.33 3.34 -3.17
CA LYS A 127 32.32 4.32 -3.60
C LYS A 127 32.74 5.79 -3.49
N PHE A 128 34.03 6.09 -3.37
CA PHE A 128 34.52 7.48 -3.33
C PHE A 128 34.26 8.23 -4.66
N TRP A 129 34.33 7.52 -5.80
CA TRP A 129 34.18 8.11 -7.14
C TRP A 129 32.75 8.57 -7.48
N ALA A 130 31.73 8.11 -6.77
CA ALA A 130 30.33 8.48 -7.02
C ALA A 130 29.87 9.73 -6.24
N MET A 131 30.59 10.13 -5.19
CA MET A 131 30.26 11.28 -4.35
C MET A 131 30.27 12.63 -5.08
N PRO A 132 31.20 12.93 -6.02
CA PRO A 132 31.19 14.19 -6.76
C PRO A 132 29.94 14.36 -7.62
N LEU A 133 29.46 13.28 -8.25
CA LEU A 133 28.29 13.29 -9.14
C LEU A 133 26.99 13.52 -8.36
N VAL A 134 26.86 12.85 -7.21
CA VAL A 134 25.71 12.98 -6.29
C VAL A 134 25.66 14.38 -5.66
N TYR A 135 26.83 14.92 -5.27
CA TYR A 135 26.93 16.27 -4.73
C TYR A 135 26.52 17.32 -5.77
N TRP A 136 26.92 17.15 -7.03
CA TRP A 136 26.53 18.03 -8.13
C TRP A 136 25.03 17.95 -8.43
N LEU A 137 24.44 16.75 -8.43
CA LEU A 137 23.01 16.55 -8.64
C LEU A 137 22.16 17.20 -7.53
N LEU A 138 22.62 17.13 -6.28
CA LEU A 138 21.96 17.73 -5.11
C LEU A 138 22.18 19.23 -4.97
N LYS A 139 23.20 19.81 -5.63
CA LYS A 139 23.49 21.25 -5.62
C LYS A 139 22.83 22.04 -6.75
N ARG A 140 22.13 21.38 -7.69
CA ARG A 140 21.40 22.08 -8.75
C ARG A 140 20.23 22.88 -8.16
N PRO A 141 20.15 24.21 -8.40
CA PRO A 141 18.99 25.00 -7.98
C PRO A 141 17.78 24.58 -8.81
N GLY A 142 16.71 24.11 -8.15
CA GLY A 142 15.44 23.72 -8.79
C GLY A 142 14.98 22.27 -8.63
N ASN A 143 15.57 21.47 -7.72
CA ASN A 143 15.10 20.10 -7.49
C ASN A 143 13.83 20.04 -6.60
N VAL A 144 12.87 19.22 -7.05
CA VAL A 144 11.50 18.95 -6.55
C VAL A 144 11.39 18.49 -5.08
N ILE A 145 12.50 18.43 -4.34
CA ILE A 145 12.56 17.96 -2.94
C ILE A 145 12.48 19.14 -1.96
N SER A 146 12.73 20.38 -2.40
CA SER A 146 12.68 21.55 -1.51
C SER A 146 11.27 22.06 -1.22
N SER A 147 10.26 21.68 -2.01
CA SER A 147 8.89 22.24 -1.92
C SER A 147 7.85 21.35 -1.24
N THR A 148 8.17 20.09 -0.89
CA THR A 148 7.15 19.11 -0.44
C THR A 148 7.41 18.50 0.94
N VAL A 149 8.50 18.87 1.61
CA VAL A 149 8.89 18.28 2.90
C VAL A 149 9.18 19.38 3.93
N ALA A 150 8.56 19.25 5.10
CA ALA A 150 8.74 20.15 6.23
C ALA A 150 10.24 20.21 6.65
N PRO A 151 10.73 21.37 7.13
CA PRO A 151 12.14 21.56 7.47
C PRO A 151 12.70 20.47 8.41
N GLU A 152 11.86 19.97 9.31
CA GLU A 152 12.21 19.01 10.36
C GLU A 152 12.50 17.62 9.80
N THR A 153 11.87 17.21 8.70
CA THR A 153 12.02 15.86 8.10
C THR A 153 13.12 15.81 7.03
N ARG A 154 13.72 16.96 6.68
CA ARG A 154 14.67 17.08 5.57
C ARG A 154 16.00 16.37 5.86
N SER A 155 16.44 16.33 7.11
CA SER A 155 17.66 15.62 7.55
C SER A 155 17.49 14.10 7.46
N GLU A 156 16.33 13.59 7.89
CA GLU A 156 15.98 12.18 7.85
C GLU A 156 15.81 11.70 6.40
N VAL A 157 15.06 12.45 5.58
CA VAL A 157 14.90 12.15 4.15
C VAL A 157 16.26 12.15 3.46
N ARG A 158 17.14 13.12 3.74
CA ARG A 158 18.49 13.16 3.16
C ARG A 158 19.36 12.00 3.63
N SER A 159 19.25 11.59 4.89
CA SER A 159 19.95 10.42 5.44
C SER A 159 19.47 9.13 4.75
N LYS A 160 18.15 8.91 4.69
CA LYS A 160 17.51 7.76 4.02
C LYS A 160 17.83 7.73 2.52
N LEU A 161 17.79 8.87 1.83
CA LEU A 161 18.15 8.98 0.42
C LEU A 161 19.64 8.72 0.19
N SER A 162 20.52 9.23 1.07
CA SER A 162 21.95 8.96 0.99
C SER A 162 22.27 7.47 1.23
N ARG A 163 21.48 6.79 2.07
CA ARG A 163 21.61 5.35 2.33
C ARG A 163 21.11 4.53 1.15
N LEU A 164 20.02 4.95 0.51
CA LEU A 164 19.48 4.37 -0.72
C LEU A 164 20.43 4.54 -1.92
N ILE A 165 21.09 5.69 -2.05
CA ILE A 165 22.12 5.92 -3.09
C ILE A 165 23.39 5.11 -2.78
N ARG A 166 23.64 4.79 -1.51
CA ARG A 166 24.75 3.96 -1.05
C ARG A 166 24.46 2.46 -1.10
N SER A 167 23.20 2.01 -1.20
CA SER A 167 22.89 0.63 -1.59
C SER A 167 23.08 0.47 -3.11
N ARG A 168 23.26 -0.77 -3.58
CA ARG A 168 23.70 -1.05 -4.95
C ARG A 168 22.64 -0.58 -5.94
N TRP A 169 22.90 0.54 -6.62
CA TRP A 169 22.26 0.81 -7.91
C TRP A 169 22.63 -0.37 -8.83
N PHE A 170 21.61 -1.08 -9.33
CA PHE A 170 21.70 -2.20 -10.28
C PHE A 170 21.82 -3.65 -9.77
N GLU A 171 21.45 -3.93 -8.51
CA GLU A 171 20.95 -5.27 -8.12
C GLU A 171 19.57 -5.11 -7.50
N PRO A 172 18.65 -6.10 -7.63
CA PRO A 172 17.32 -5.98 -7.05
C PRO A 172 17.48 -5.65 -5.55
N PRO A 173 16.88 -4.54 -5.07
CA PRO A 173 17.10 -4.07 -3.70
C PRO A 173 16.53 -5.02 -2.64
N PHE A 174 15.87 -6.10 -3.06
CA PHE A 174 15.21 -7.11 -2.26
C PHE A 174 15.70 -8.49 -2.69
N GLY A 175 16.23 -9.28 -1.76
CA GLY A 175 16.46 -10.70 -2.01
C GLY A 175 15.12 -11.37 -2.31
N GLY A 176 14.96 -11.96 -3.50
CA GLY A 176 13.68 -12.52 -3.94
C GLY A 176 13.06 -13.51 -2.95
N LEU A 177 13.89 -14.31 -2.27
CA LEU A 177 13.45 -15.23 -1.21
C LEU A 177 12.97 -14.50 0.06
N GLY A 178 13.70 -13.48 0.51
CA GLY A 178 13.32 -12.69 1.69
C GLY A 178 12.01 -11.95 1.46
N PHE A 179 11.87 -11.31 0.30
CA PHE A 179 10.63 -10.61 -0.06
C PHE A 179 9.44 -11.57 -0.22
N SER A 180 9.65 -12.72 -0.87
CA SER A 180 8.59 -13.73 -1.02
C SER A 180 8.15 -14.31 0.33
N ARG A 181 9.09 -14.55 1.26
CA ARG A 181 8.78 -14.98 2.62
C ARG A 181 7.94 -13.94 3.35
N LEU A 182 8.33 -12.67 3.27
CA LEU A 182 7.60 -11.57 3.89
C LEU A 182 6.16 -11.44 3.34
N LEU A 183 5.95 -11.58 2.02
CA LEU A 183 4.62 -11.62 1.45
C LEU A 183 3.81 -12.84 1.92
N SER A 184 4.45 -14.01 2.04
CA SER A 184 3.82 -15.23 2.56
C SER A 184 3.38 -15.06 4.01
N GLU A 185 4.24 -14.52 4.86
CA GLU A 185 3.95 -14.27 6.28
C GLU A 185 2.78 -13.31 6.46
N ALA A 186 2.68 -12.27 5.61
CA ALA A 186 1.53 -11.37 5.64
C ALA A 186 0.21 -12.06 5.22
N LEU A 187 0.25 -12.96 4.24
CA LEU A 187 -0.93 -13.76 3.86
C LEU A 187 -1.34 -14.74 4.99
N ASP A 188 -0.37 -15.36 5.66
CA ASP A 188 -0.63 -16.21 6.82
C ASP A 188 -1.20 -15.41 7.99
N ALA A 189 -0.71 -14.19 8.23
CA ALA A 189 -1.25 -13.28 9.23
C ALA A 189 -2.69 -12.84 8.89
N MET A 190 -3.01 -12.58 7.61
CA MET A 190 -4.40 -12.34 7.18
C MET A 190 -5.31 -13.53 7.50
N LYS A 191 -4.79 -14.75 7.31
CA LYS A 191 -5.53 -15.98 7.63
C LYS A 191 -5.74 -16.16 9.13
N ALA A 192 -4.74 -15.84 9.94
CA ALA A 192 -4.82 -15.92 11.40
C ALA A 192 -5.75 -14.87 12.02
N GLY A 193 -5.85 -13.68 11.41
CA GLY A 193 -6.68 -12.56 11.89
C GLY A 193 -8.20 -12.77 11.79
N GLY A 194 -8.65 -13.91 11.26
CA GLY A 194 -10.06 -14.22 11.07
C GLY A 194 -10.66 -13.58 9.81
N ALA A 195 -11.78 -14.14 9.38
CA ALA A 195 -12.51 -13.71 8.21
C ALA A 195 -13.93 -13.27 8.59
N ASP A 196 -14.44 -12.22 7.95
CA ASP A 196 -15.87 -11.95 7.97
C ASP A 196 -16.61 -13.17 7.40
N LYS A 197 -17.76 -13.52 8.00
CA LYS A 197 -18.58 -14.61 7.48
C LYS A 197 -19.02 -14.30 6.03
N PRO A 198 -18.91 -15.27 5.10
CA PRO A 198 -19.28 -15.08 3.69
C PRO A 198 -20.65 -14.47 3.56
#